data_AF-A0A9E3DQK7-F1
#
_entry.id   AF-A0A9E3DQK7-F1
#
_cell.length_a   1.000
_cell.length_b   1.000
_cell.length_c   1.000
_cell.angle_alpha   90.00
_cell.angle_beta   90.00
_cell.angle_gamma   90.00
#
_symmetry.space_group_name_H-M   'P 1'
#
loop_
_entity.id
_entity.type
_entity.pdbx_description
1 polymer ?
#
loop_
_entity_poly.entity_id
_entity_poly.type
_entity_poly.pdbx_seq_one_letter_code
_entity_poly.pdbx_strand_id
1 'polypeptide(L)' 'MLHLHTLWFIVIAFFWTGFFVLEGFDFGVGALHALVGRTDEERDTVIESIGPVWDGNEVWLVVAGAGTFAAFPSWYAS' A
#
# COMPACT_ATOMS: atom_id res chain seq x y z
N MET A 1 26.97 -13.77 -8.81
CA MET A 1 25.77 -13.65 -9.67
C MET A 1 24.55 -13.76 -8.76
N LEU A 2 23.54 -12.92 -8.95
CA LEU A 2 22.34 -12.95 -8.11
C LEU A 2 21.48 -14.16 -8.51
N HIS A 3 21.02 -14.97 -7.53
CA HIS A 3 20.16 -16.11 -7.82
C HIS A 3 18.72 -15.64 -8.06
N LEU A 4 17.97 -16.35 -8.91
CA LEU A 4 16.63 -15.94 -9.34
C LEU A 4 15.66 -15.76 -8.16
N HIS A 5 15.70 -16.65 -7.16
CA HIS A 5 14.87 -16.54 -5.96
C HIS A 5 15.23 -15.29 -5.14
N THR A 6 16.52 -14.95 -5.04
CA THR A 6 16.96 -13.73 -4.34
C THR A 6 16.48 -12.47 -5.08
N LEU A 7 16.52 -12.48 -6.41
CA LEU A 7 16.02 -11.36 -7.23
C LEU A 7 14.53 -11.14 -6.97
N TRP A 8 13.74 -12.21 -7.08
CA TRP A 8 12.30 -12.13 -6.87
C TRP A 8 11.95 -11.72 -5.44
N PHE A 9 12.68 -12.21 -4.44
CA PHE A 9 12.50 -11.76 -3.07
C PHE A 9 12.67 -10.24 -2.93
N ILE A 10 13.71 -9.67 -3.54
CA ILE A 10 13.95 -8.22 -3.52
C ILE A 10 12.83 -7.46 -4.24
N VAL A 11 12.37 -7.95 -5.39
CA VAL A 11 11.27 -7.35 -6.16
C VAL A 11 9.97 -7.35 -5.33
N ILE A 12 9.63 -8.46 -4.70
CA ILE A 12 8.44 -8.57 -3.85
C ILE A 12 8.56 -7.68 -2.61
N ALA A 13 9.73 -7.63 -1.98
CA ALA A 13 9.98 -6.72 -0.85
C ALA A 13 9.83 -5.25 -1.26
N PHE A 14 10.26 -4.87 -2.47
CA PHE A 14 10.07 -3.52 -3.01
C PHE A 14 8.58 -3.19 -3.16
N PHE A 15 7.77 -4.07 -3.75
CA PHE A 15 6.33 -3.83 -3.91
C PHE A 15 5.60 -3.74 -2.58
N TRP A 16 5.89 -4.62 -1.62
CA TRP A 16 5.32 -4.53 -0.28
C TRP A 16 5.74 -3.26 0.45
N THR A 17 7.01 -2.87 0.35
CA THR A 17 7.49 -1.62 0.96
C THR A 17 6.80 -0.41 0.34
N GLY A 18 6.68 -0.38 -0.99
CA GLY A 18 5.96 0.68 -1.70
C GLY A 18 4.49 0.75 -1.27
N PHE A 19 3.79 -0.39 -1.19
CA PHE A 19 2.43 -0.47 -0.66
C PHE A 19 2.35 0.12 0.76
N PHE A 20 3.21 -0.30 1.69
CA PHE A 20 3.16 0.20 3.06
C PHE A 20 3.45 1.69 3.18
N VAL A 21 4.28 2.26 2.31
CA VAL A 21 4.53 3.71 2.30
C VAL A 21 3.33 4.46 1.72
N LEU A 22 2.77 3.96 0.61
CA LEU A 22 1.70 4.63 -0.13
C LEU A 22 0.35 4.48 0.57
N GLU A 23 -0.15 3.26 0.78
CA GLU A 23 -1.40 3.03 1.51
C GLU A 23 -1.29 3.37 2.99
N GLY A 24 -0.07 3.35 3.55
CA GLY A 24 0.14 3.72 4.96
C GLY A 24 -0.30 5.14 5.28
N PHE A 25 -0.10 6.10 4.37
CA PHE A 25 -0.57 7.47 4.60
C PHE A 25 -2.08 7.60 4.37
N ASP A 26 -2.66 6.87 3.41
CA ASP A 26 -4.11 6.86 3.17
C ASP A 26 -4.87 6.36 4.41
N PHE A 27 -4.43 5.23 4.97
CA PHE A 27 -4.96 4.73 6.23
C PHE A 27 -4.70 5.69 7.38
N GLY A 28 -3.55 6.36 7.42
CA GLY A 28 -3.24 7.38 8.42
C GLY A 28 -4.23 8.56 8.37
N VAL A 29 -4.49 9.07 7.17
CA VAL A 29 -5.48 10.13 6.93
C VAL A 29 -6.88 9.65 7.33
N GLY A 30 -7.31 8.49 6.86
CA GLY A 30 -8.62 7.93 7.19
C GLY A 30 -8.82 7.67 8.69
N ALA A 31 -7.81 7.16 9.39
CA ALA A 31 -7.87 6.87 10.82
C ALA A 31 -7.85 8.14 11.70
N LEU A 32 -7.16 9.20 11.24
CA LEU A 32 -6.92 10.40 12.04
C LEU A 32 -7.77 11.60 11.63
N HIS A 33 -8.55 11.55 10.54
CA HIS A 33 -9.29 12.70 10.02
C HIS A 33 -10.15 13.42 11.08
N ALA A 34 -10.82 12.69 11.97
CA ALA A 34 -11.65 13.26 13.02
C ALA A 34 -10.86 13.94 14.17
N LEU A 35 -9.57 13.59 14.32
CA LEU A 35 -8.63 14.23 15.25
C LEU A 35 -7.95 15.45 14.62
N VAL A 36 -7.69 15.40 13.30
CA VAL A 36 -7.04 16.47 12.53
C VAL A 36 -8.01 17.59 12.19
N GLY A 37 -9.23 17.27 11.74
CA GLY A 37 -10.30 18.22 11.44
C GLY A 37 -11.28 18.37 12.59
N ARG A 38 -11.54 19.62 13.00
CA ARG A 38 -12.44 20.00 14.10
C ARG A 38 -13.84 20.36 13.63
N THR A 39 -13.99 20.75 12.37
CA THR A 39 -15.28 20.94 11.69
C THR A 39 -15.49 19.86 10.64
N ASP A 40 -16.73 19.72 10.16
CA ASP A 40 -17.04 18.78 9.08
C ASP A 40 -16.32 19.17 7.78
N GLU A 41 -16.23 20.46 7.46
CA GLU A 41 -15.50 20.96 6.28
C GLU A 41 -13.98 20.67 6.35
N GLU A 42 -13.36 20.80 7.53
CA GLU A 42 -11.96 20.45 7.73
C GLU A 42 -11.72 18.93 7.58
N ARG A 43 -12.67 18.11 8.04
CA ARG A 43 -12.60 16.65 7.92
C ARG A 43 -12.75 16.21 6.46
N ASP A 44 -13.68 16.80 5.74
CA ASP A 44 -13.87 16.55 4.31
C ASP A 44 -12.61 16.93 3.54
N THR A 45 -12.02 18.10 3.82
CA THR A 45 -10.75 18.53 3.21
C THR A 45 -9.60 17.53 3.45
N VAL A 46 -9.52 16.97 4.66
CA VAL A 46 -8.51 15.95 5.00
C VAL A 46 -8.71 14.68 4.18
N ILE A 47 -9.94 14.20 4.02
CA ILE A 47 -10.23 13.02 3.18
C ILE A 47 -10.02 13.32 1.69
N GLU A 48 -10.42 14.49 1.21
CA GLU A 48 -10.24 14.91 -0.18
C GLU A 48 -8.76 15.00 -0.57
N SER A 49 -7.86 15.24 0.38
CA SER A 49 -6.42 15.34 0.15
C SER A 49 -5.79 14.04 -0.42
N ILE A 50 -6.42 12.88 -0.15
CA ILE A 50 -5.95 11.57 -0.64
C ILE A 50 -6.77 11.04 -1.83
N GLY A 51 -7.95 11.61 -2.08
CA GLY A 51 -8.86 11.16 -3.14
C GLY A 51 -8.23 10.97 -4.53
N PRO A 52 -7.32 11.85 -5.01
CA PRO A 52 -6.71 11.69 -6.33
C PRO A 52 -5.72 10.52 -6.48
N VAL A 53 -5.23 9.94 -5.38
CA VAL A 53 -4.12 8.96 -5.41
C VAL A 53 -4.48 7.61 -4.79
N TRP A 54 -5.48 7.57 -3.90
CA TRP A 54 -5.85 6.39 -3.13
C TRP A 54 -6.11 5.14 -4.01
N ASP A 55 -6.96 5.25 -5.04
CA ASP A 55 -7.25 4.11 -5.95
C ASP A 55 -5.98 3.58 -6.66
N GLY A 56 -5.00 4.45 -6.89
CA GLY A 56 -3.70 4.04 -7.45
C GLY A 56 -2.80 3.33 -6.43
N ASN A 57 -2.92 3.68 -5.16
CA ASN A 57 -2.15 3.07 -4.08
C ASN A 57 -2.62 1.63 -3.81
N GLU A 58 -3.93 1.35 -3.94
CA GLU A 58 -4.48 -0.01 -3.82
C GLU A 58 -3.87 -0.99 -4.84
N VAL A 59 -3.52 -0.52 -6.04
CA VAL A 59 -2.89 -1.37 -7.07
C VAL A 59 -1.55 -1.94 -6.61
N TRP A 60 -0.83 -1.25 -5.71
CA TRP A 60 0.41 -1.79 -5.14
C TRP A 60 0.17 -3.06 -4.33
N LEU A 61 -0.94 -3.13 -3.59
CA LEU A 61 -1.35 -4.35 -2.89
C LEU A 61 -1.58 -5.49 -3.87
N VAL A 62 -2.32 -5.20 -4.94
CA VAL A 62 -2.67 -6.18 -5.97
C VAL A 62 -1.40 -6.75 -6.59
N VAL A 63 -0.45 -5.90 -6.97
CA VAL A 63 0.82 -6.32 -7.56
C VAL A 63 1.70 -7.07 -6.55
N ALA A 64 1.78 -6.60 -5.31
CA ALA A 64 2.55 -7.28 -4.26
C ALA A 64 2.00 -8.68 -3.97
N GLY A 65 0.67 -8.81 -3.84
CA GLY A 65 -0.02 -10.08 -3.63
C GLY A 65 0.11 -11.03 -4.82
N ALA A 66 -0.20 -10.56 -6.04
CA ALA A 66 -0.07 -11.35 -7.26
C ALA A 66 1.38 -11.77 -7.53
N GLY A 67 2.34 -10.88 -7.28
CA GLY A 67 3.76 -11.19 -7.38
C GLY A 67 4.20 -12.25 -6.37
N THR A 68 3.71 -12.16 -5.12
CA THR A 68 4.00 -13.16 -4.08
C THR A 68 3.43 -14.52 -4.47
N PHE A 69 2.19 -14.55 -4.98
CA PHE A 69 1.56 -15.76 -5.52
C PHE A 69 2.37 -16.38 -6.67
N ALA A 70 2.83 -15.55 -7.63
CA ALA A 70 3.55 -16.02 -8.80
C ALA A 70 4.99 -16.51 -8.48
N ALA A 71 5.72 -15.78 -7.63
CA ALA A 71 7.12 -16.08 -7.33
C ALA A 71 7.29 -17.07 -6.17
N PHE A 72 6.40 -17.05 -5.18
CA PHE A 72 6.48 -17.84 -3.94
C PHE A 72 5.10 -18.40 -3.53
N PRO A 73 4.51 -19.30 -4.34
CA PRO A 73 3.13 -19.77 -4.14
C PRO A 73 2.91 -20.48 -2.80
N SER A 74 3.91 -21.21 -2.29
CA SER A 74 3.82 -21.85 -0.97
C SER A 74 3.74 -20.82 0.15
N TRP A 75 4.50 -19.73 0.06
CA TRP A 75 4.42 -18.63 1.03
C TRP A 75 3.06 -17.93 0.97
N TYR A 76 2.57 -17.67 -0.24
CA TYR A 76 1.25 -17.05 -0.43
C TYR A 76 0.11 -17.89 0.18
N ALA A 77 0.21 -19.22 0.15
CA ALA A 77 -0.83 -20.14 0.63
C ALA A 77 -0.64 -20.63 2.08
N SER A 78 0.30 -20.05 2.83
CA SER A 78 0.63 -20.47 4.21
C SER A 78 -0.25 -19.81 5.27
#